data_AF-A0A8C9XHB3-F1
#
_entry.id   AF-A0A8C9XHB3-F1
#
_cell.length_a   1.000
_cell.length_b   1.000
_cell.length_c   1.000
_cell.angle_alpha   90.00
_cell.angle_beta   90.00
_cell.angle_gamma   90.00
#
_symmetry.space_group_name_H-M   'P 1'
#
loop_
_entity.id
_entity.type
_entity.pdbx_description
1 polymer ?
#
loop_
_entity_poly.entity_id
_entity_poly.type
_entity_poly.pdbx_seq_one_letter_code
_entity_poly.pdbx_strand_id
1 'polypeptide(L)'
;MKKAQSDTLGFVPQKDIVYNKLLPYAHRLDDESNDILSKIKGNLCRAVQLREIWPGVLFWTRKLSTYMRLYGRKFSKEDHVLFIKLLYELVTIPKLEISMMQGLARLLINLLKKKELLSREDLELRWRPLYELHDRILFSKTEHLGLNWFPNSVESVLKTLVKSCRPYFSDSATQEMLDEWRPLLCPFDVTMQRAISYFELFLPTTLPPELHHKGFKLWFDELITLWLSVQNLPSWEMHLVNLFARLANDNIGYIDWDPYIPKIFTRILRSLNLPVGTSQMMVPRYVTNAYDISHVVLWVSSLLGGPSKQAQAQLSGLFNSITSFFHPSNHGRWLMKLMKLLQRLPASVVRRLHRERYRKPTWLTPIPDSHKLTEEDITDFVESMMQPVLLAMFSKTGSLDAAQALQNLALMRPELVIPPVLEKTYPALETLTEPHQLTATLSCMIGVARSLVSGGQRFPEGPTHMLPLLMRALPGVDPNDFSKCMITFQFIATFVTLVPLVDCSSALHERTDLTEVEREMCSASAEFEDFVLLFMDRIYLSQEQITLVAFKLVAGLFRYIIE
;
A
#
# COMPACT_ATOMS: atom_id res chain seq x y z
N MET A 1 13.61 13.65 -26.86
CA MET A 1 13.93 14.13 -25.49
C MET A 1 15.01 13.33 -24.77
N LYS A 2 14.97 11.98 -24.67
CA LYS A 2 16.02 11.23 -23.93
C LYS A 2 17.45 11.39 -24.48
N LYS A 3 17.63 11.49 -25.79
CA LYS A 3 18.94 11.72 -26.44
C LYS A 3 19.52 13.08 -26.06
N ALA A 4 18.76 14.16 -26.25
CA ALA A 4 19.18 15.52 -25.90
C ALA A 4 19.51 15.74 -24.41
N GLN A 5 18.78 15.09 -23.47
CA GLN A 5 19.13 15.15 -22.05
C GLN A 5 20.40 14.36 -21.72
N SER A 6 20.67 13.26 -22.43
CA SER A 6 21.91 12.48 -22.27
C SER A 6 23.13 13.27 -22.74
N ASP A 7 22.99 14.07 -23.81
CA ASP A 7 24.09 14.85 -24.37
C ASP A 7 24.50 16.02 -23.45
N THR A 8 23.55 16.58 -22.69
CA THR A 8 23.83 17.65 -21.71
C THR A 8 24.41 17.10 -20.39
N LEU A 9 23.94 15.92 -19.94
CA LEU A 9 24.37 15.35 -18.67
C LEU A 9 25.63 14.48 -18.76
N GLY A 10 25.97 13.97 -19.95
CA GLY A 10 27.06 13.00 -20.15
C GLY A 10 26.76 11.59 -19.63
N PHE A 11 25.54 11.33 -19.12
CA PHE A 11 25.07 10.02 -18.70
C PHE A 11 23.54 9.91 -18.79
N VAL A 12 23.02 8.68 -18.73
CA VAL A 12 21.57 8.43 -18.71
C VAL A 12 21.06 8.34 -17.27
N PRO A 13 20.17 9.25 -16.82
CA PRO A 13 19.55 9.17 -15.50
C PRO A 13 18.53 8.02 -15.44
N GLN A 14 18.44 7.32 -14.30
CA GLN A 14 17.56 6.15 -14.14
C GLN A 14 16.12 6.51 -13.76
N LYS A 15 15.92 7.48 -12.87
CA LYS A 15 14.59 7.90 -12.37
C LYS A 15 14.66 9.24 -11.66
N ASP A 16 14.72 10.31 -12.45
CA ASP A 16 14.65 11.71 -11.99
C ASP A 16 13.24 12.05 -11.44
N ILE A 17 13.15 13.09 -10.62
CA ILE A 17 11.87 13.60 -10.13
C ILE A 17 11.20 14.40 -11.24
N VAL A 18 10.02 13.95 -11.67
CA VAL A 18 9.25 14.55 -12.78
C VAL A 18 8.96 16.04 -12.54
N TYR A 19 8.64 16.40 -11.29
CA TYR A 19 8.28 17.76 -10.89
C TYR A 19 9.40 18.79 -11.08
N ASN A 20 10.66 18.37 -11.11
CA ASN A 20 11.78 19.29 -11.32
C ASN A 20 11.73 19.95 -12.70
N LYS A 21 11.13 19.28 -13.69
CA LYS A 21 10.96 19.81 -15.05
C LYS A 21 9.86 20.87 -15.14
N LEU A 22 8.99 20.96 -14.14
CA LEU A 22 7.88 21.91 -14.07
C LEU A 22 8.28 23.22 -13.34
N LEU A 23 9.52 23.31 -12.83
CA LEU A 23 10.00 24.49 -12.14
C LEU A 23 10.38 25.60 -13.15
N PRO A 24 10.14 26.89 -12.83
CA PRO A 24 10.51 28.00 -13.72
C PRO A 24 12.00 28.05 -14.10
N TYR A 25 12.85 27.51 -13.23
CA TYR A 25 14.31 27.45 -13.40
C TYR A 25 14.82 26.05 -13.75
N ALA A 26 13.97 25.19 -14.33
CA ALA A 26 14.34 23.81 -14.70
C ALA A 26 15.61 23.71 -15.56
N HIS A 27 15.86 24.71 -16.42
CA HIS A 27 17.04 24.79 -17.27
C HIS A 27 18.37 24.85 -16.50
N ARG A 28 18.38 25.32 -15.24
CA ARG A 28 19.59 25.40 -14.39
C ARG A 28 19.88 24.12 -13.61
N LEU A 29 18.90 23.23 -13.50
CA LEU A 29 18.96 22.07 -12.61
C LEU A 29 19.86 20.95 -13.14
N ASP A 30 20.09 20.91 -14.46
CA ASP A 30 21.01 19.93 -15.06
C ASP A 30 22.45 20.19 -14.62
N ASP A 31 22.95 21.41 -14.82
CA ASP A 31 24.29 21.82 -14.41
C ASP A 31 24.49 21.75 -12.89
N GLU A 32 23.53 22.26 -12.11
CA GLU A 32 23.60 22.24 -10.64
C GLU A 32 23.69 20.80 -10.11
N SER A 33 22.86 19.91 -10.63
CA SER A 33 22.85 18.52 -10.19
C SER A 33 24.15 17.79 -10.53
N ASN A 34 24.76 18.08 -11.68
CA ASN A 34 26.01 17.47 -12.11
C ASN A 34 27.19 17.92 -11.24
N ASP A 35 27.28 19.22 -10.92
CA ASP A 35 28.30 19.74 -10.01
C ASP A 35 28.19 19.13 -8.61
N ILE A 36 26.97 19.07 -8.06
CA ILE A 36 26.73 18.46 -6.74
C ILE A 36 27.08 16.96 -6.76
N LEU A 37 26.68 16.23 -7.80
CA LEU A 37 26.98 14.81 -7.93
C LEU A 37 28.50 14.56 -8.01
N SER A 38 29.22 15.36 -8.79
CA SER A 38 30.67 15.29 -8.91
C SER A 38 31.35 15.50 -7.55
N LYS A 39 30.93 16.53 -6.81
CA LYS A 39 31.41 16.80 -5.44
C LYS A 39 31.12 15.65 -4.48
N ILE A 40 29.93 15.05 -4.55
CA ILE A 40 29.57 13.89 -3.73
C ILE A 40 30.48 12.71 -4.05
N LYS A 41 30.65 12.36 -5.34
CA LYS A 41 31.51 11.26 -5.76
C LYS A 41 32.96 11.47 -5.30
N GLY A 42 33.54 12.61 -5.63
CA GLY A 42 34.95 12.89 -5.31
C GLY A 42 35.24 12.88 -3.82
N ASN A 43 34.41 13.55 -3.02
CA ASN A 43 34.69 13.69 -1.60
C ASN A 43 34.23 12.48 -0.76
N LEU A 44 33.18 11.76 -1.17
CA LEU A 44 32.81 10.50 -0.51
C LEU A 44 33.92 9.47 -0.70
N CYS A 45 34.46 9.32 -1.91
CA CYS A 45 35.59 8.43 -2.18
C CYS A 45 36.82 8.83 -1.36
N ARG A 46 37.16 10.12 -1.33
CA ARG A 46 38.29 10.63 -0.55
C ARG A 46 38.13 10.36 0.95
N ALA A 47 36.93 10.61 1.51
CA ALA A 47 36.66 10.35 2.92
C ALA A 47 36.81 8.85 3.27
N VAL A 48 36.33 7.96 2.41
CA VAL A 48 36.49 6.50 2.60
C VAL A 48 37.97 6.10 2.50
N GLN A 49 38.70 6.60 1.51
CA GLN A 49 40.13 6.32 1.34
C GLN A 49 40.97 6.79 2.53
N LEU A 50 40.65 7.97 3.07
CA LEU A 50 41.29 8.51 4.28
C LEU A 50 40.80 7.86 5.57
N ARG A 51 39.86 6.91 5.50
CA ARG A 51 39.19 6.26 6.65
C ARG A 51 38.53 7.25 7.60
N GLU A 52 38.13 8.41 7.07
CA GLU A 52 37.46 9.48 7.81
C GLU A 52 35.95 9.20 7.89
N ILE A 53 35.56 8.20 8.69
CA ILE A 53 34.15 7.82 8.83
C ILE A 53 33.33 8.99 9.45
N TRP A 54 33.92 9.68 10.42
CA TRP A 54 33.42 10.93 10.99
C TRP A 54 34.50 12.02 10.90
N PRO A 55 34.15 13.26 10.46
CA PRO A 55 32.86 13.68 9.91
C PRO A 55 32.65 13.32 8.43
N GLY A 56 33.71 13.01 7.68
CA GLY A 56 33.74 12.88 6.22
C GLY A 56 32.63 12.00 5.60
N VAL A 57 32.66 10.69 5.82
CA VAL A 57 31.69 9.75 5.21
C VAL A 57 30.26 10.10 5.61
N LEU A 58 30.00 10.39 6.88
CA LEU A 58 28.66 10.77 7.33
C LEU A 58 28.15 12.08 6.70
N PHE A 59 29.02 13.06 6.47
CA PHE A 59 28.64 14.29 5.80
C PHE A 59 28.22 14.04 4.35
N TRP A 60 29.05 13.33 3.57
CA TRP A 60 28.80 13.11 2.14
C TRP A 60 27.67 12.13 1.87
N THR A 61 27.44 11.16 2.76
CA THR A 61 26.25 10.29 2.69
C THR A 61 24.96 11.06 2.99
N ARG A 62 24.96 12.01 3.95
CA ARG A 62 23.82 12.93 4.15
C ARG A 62 23.57 13.83 2.94
N LYS A 63 24.64 14.31 2.29
CA LYS A 63 24.55 15.06 1.03
C LYS A 63 23.98 14.21 -0.11
N LEU A 64 24.38 12.94 -0.24
CA LEU A 64 23.79 12.01 -1.22
C LEU A 64 22.30 11.75 -0.94
N SER A 65 21.92 11.56 0.33
CA SER A 65 20.52 11.43 0.71
C SER A 65 19.70 12.66 0.32
N THR A 66 20.25 13.86 0.55
CA THR A 66 19.63 15.14 0.15
C THR A 66 19.54 15.27 -1.36
N TYR A 67 20.60 14.90 -2.09
CA TYR A 67 20.63 14.87 -3.54
C TYR A 67 19.51 13.98 -4.09
N MET A 68 19.34 12.77 -3.56
CA MET A 68 18.27 11.87 -3.98
C MET A 68 16.87 12.39 -3.65
N ARG A 69 16.72 13.16 -2.57
CA ARG A 69 15.46 13.80 -2.19
C ARG A 69 15.09 14.95 -3.13
N LEU A 70 16.08 15.71 -3.61
CA LEU A 70 15.86 16.86 -4.50
C LEU A 70 15.79 16.47 -5.97
N TYR A 71 16.65 15.55 -6.42
CA TYR A 71 16.86 15.25 -7.84
C TYR A 71 16.42 13.83 -8.25
N GLY A 72 16.08 12.97 -7.28
CA GLY A 72 15.80 11.55 -7.56
C GLY A 72 17.07 10.75 -7.83
N ARG A 73 17.01 9.77 -8.74
CA ARG A 73 18.18 8.97 -9.18
C ARG A 73 18.76 9.53 -10.46
N LYS A 74 19.23 10.77 -10.39
CA LYS A 74 19.89 11.48 -11.48
C LYS A 74 21.39 11.17 -11.46
N PHE A 75 21.73 9.91 -11.67
CA PHE A 75 23.08 9.37 -11.83
C PHE A 75 23.01 8.11 -12.70
N SER A 76 24.14 7.71 -13.28
CA SER A 76 24.22 6.55 -14.17
C SER A 76 23.91 5.23 -13.46
N LYS A 77 23.63 4.17 -14.24
CA LYS A 77 23.45 2.80 -13.71
C LYS A 77 24.71 2.30 -13.00
N GLU A 78 25.87 2.58 -13.58
CA GLU A 78 27.18 2.25 -13.03
C GLU A 78 27.41 2.94 -11.68
N ASP A 79 27.19 4.26 -11.61
CA ASP A 79 27.32 5.02 -10.36
C ASP A 79 26.39 4.50 -9.28
N HIS A 80 25.18 4.10 -9.66
CA HIS A 80 24.21 3.51 -8.72
C HIS A 80 24.75 2.22 -8.08
N VAL A 81 25.30 1.32 -8.90
CA VAL A 81 25.91 0.07 -8.41
C VAL A 81 27.12 0.38 -7.52
N LEU A 82 27.96 1.35 -7.90
CA LEU A 82 29.12 1.76 -7.09
C LEU A 82 28.71 2.33 -5.73
N PHE A 83 27.69 3.20 -5.68
CA PHE A 83 27.18 3.72 -4.41
C PHE A 83 26.63 2.60 -3.52
N ILE A 84 25.91 1.64 -4.10
CA ILE A 84 25.37 0.50 -3.35
C ILE A 84 26.51 -0.36 -2.79
N LYS A 85 27.49 -0.75 -3.61
CA LYS A 85 28.62 -1.59 -3.17
C LYS A 85 29.43 -0.91 -2.08
N LEU A 86 29.75 0.38 -2.28
CA LEU A 86 30.48 1.18 -1.29
C LEU A 86 29.73 1.24 0.04
N LEU A 87 28.45 1.61 0.02
CA LEU A 87 27.65 1.73 1.25
C LEU A 87 27.38 0.38 1.90
N TYR A 88 27.22 -0.68 1.11
CA TYR A 88 27.06 -2.04 1.63
C TYR A 88 28.29 -2.44 2.45
N GLU A 89 29.50 -2.30 1.89
CA GLU A 89 30.74 -2.62 2.58
C GLU A 89 30.95 -1.73 3.83
N LEU A 90 30.58 -0.45 3.76
CA LEU A 90 30.63 0.46 4.92
C LEU A 90 29.66 0.05 6.03
N VAL A 91 28.42 -0.33 5.70
CA VAL A 91 27.41 -0.76 6.69
C VAL A 91 27.83 -2.06 7.39
N THR A 92 28.53 -2.94 6.69
CA THR A 92 28.95 -4.25 7.19
C THR A 92 30.32 -4.21 7.89
N ILE A 93 30.91 -3.04 8.13
CA ILE A 93 32.15 -2.91 8.90
C ILE A 93 31.97 -3.54 10.30
N PRO A 94 32.83 -4.50 10.69
CA PRO A 94 32.79 -5.08 12.02
C PRO A 94 32.93 -4.00 13.10
N LYS A 95 32.09 -4.07 14.14
CA LYS A 95 32.10 -3.12 15.28
C LYS A 95 31.92 -1.64 14.90
N LEU A 96 31.35 -1.33 13.74
CA LEU A 96 30.91 0.03 13.42
C LEU A 96 29.88 0.52 14.46
N GLU A 97 30.01 1.79 14.86
CA GLU A 97 29.06 2.43 15.76
C GLU A 97 27.64 2.39 15.19
N ILE A 98 26.67 2.02 16.02
CA ILE A 98 25.32 1.66 15.61
C ILE A 98 24.54 2.85 15.06
N SER A 99 24.76 4.04 15.63
CA SER A 99 24.18 5.30 15.13
C SER A 99 24.64 5.60 13.70
N MET A 100 25.94 5.43 13.43
CA MET A 100 26.51 5.61 12.10
C MET A 100 25.98 4.55 11.13
N MET A 101 25.96 3.28 11.55
CA MET A 101 25.43 2.16 10.78
C MET A 101 23.97 2.41 10.36
N GLN A 102 23.12 2.90 11.26
CA GLN A 102 21.73 3.24 10.93
C GLN A 102 21.63 4.31 9.84
N GLY A 103 22.47 5.35 9.90
CA GLY A 103 22.50 6.42 8.89
C GLY A 103 22.85 5.87 7.51
N LEU A 104 23.89 5.05 7.43
CA LEU A 104 24.34 4.40 6.20
C LEU A 104 23.29 3.39 5.69
N ALA A 105 22.73 2.57 6.57
CA ALA A 105 21.69 1.59 6.24
C ALA A 105 20.44 2.26 5.65
N ARG A 106 20.00 3.40 6.20
CA ARG A 106 18.86 4.16 5.66
C ARG A 106 19.12 4.67 4.24
N LEU A 107 20.34 5.13 3.96
CA LEU A 107 20.72 5.55 2.61
C LEU A 107 20.76 4.36 1.64
N LEU A 108 21.33 3.23 2.07
CA LEU A 108 21.38 2.01 1.28
C LEU A 108 19.98 1.44 0.98
N ILE A 109 19.08 1.43 1.98
CA ILE A 109 17.66 1.12 1.80
C ILE A 109 17.04 2.04 0.75
N ASN A 110 17.33 3.35 0.81
CA ASN A 110 16.80 4.29 -0.18
C ASN A 110 17.32 3.95 -1.58
N LEU A 111 18.61 3.71 -1.78
CA LEU A 111 19.17 3.32 -3.09
C LEU A 111 18.47 2.07 -3.66
N LEU A 112 18.32 1.03 -2.84
CA LEU A 112 17.70 -0.26 -3.21
C LEU A 112 16.16 -0.25 -3.26
N LYS A 113 15.50 0.84 -2.83
CA LYS A 113 14.03 0.92 -2.70
C LYS A 113 13.29 0.63 -4.02
N LYS A 114 13.86 1.08 -5.15
CA LYS A 114 13.25 0.95 -6.49
C LYS A 114 13.87 -0.23 -7.22
N LYS A 115 13.42 -1.43 -6.86
CA LYS A 115 13.95 -2.71 -7.35
C LYS A 115 13.96 -2.79 -8.87
N GLU A 116 13.01 -2.16 -9.55
CA GLU A 116 12.90 -2.16 -11.01
C GLU A 116 14.10 -1.55 -11.75
N LEU A 117 15.00 -0.83 -11.06
CA LEU A 117 16.12 -0.12 -11.68
C LEU A 117 17.40 -0.96 -11.84
N LEU A 118 17.60 -1.98 -11.00
CA LEU A 118 18.78 -2.84 -11.01
C LEU A 118 18.35 -4.30 -11.01
N SER A 119 18.83 -5.07 -11.97
CA SER A 119 18.64 -6.52 -12.03
C SER A 119 19.68 -7.25 -11.17
N ARG A 120 19.55 -8.57 -11.08
CA ARG A 120 20.53 -9.44 -10.42
C ARG A 120 21.87 -9.49 -11.16
N GLU A 121 21.85 -9.30 -12.48
CA GLU A 121 23.07 -9.27 -13.31
C GLU A 121 23.92 -8.02 -13.02
N ASP A 122 23.26 -6.92 -12.62
CA ASP A 122 23.93 -5.66 -12.30
C ASP A 122 24.58 -5.66 -10.91
N LEU A 123 23.98 -6.41 -9.98
CA LEU A 123 24.27 -6.32 -8.56
C LEU A 123 24.11 -7.67 -7.87
N GLU A 124 25.22 -8.12 -7.28
CA GLU A 124 25.26 -9.25 -6.36
C GLU A 124 25.79 -8.79 -5.00
N LEU A 125 25.09 -9.18 -3.92
CA LEU A 125 25.41 -8.84 -2.55
C LEU A 125 25.54 -10.13 -1.71
N ARG A 126 26.55 -10.17 -0.84
CA ARG A 126 26.73 -11.28 0.10
C ARG A 126 25.63 -11.22 1.18
N TRP A 127 25.13 -12.36 1.63
CA TRP A 127 24.13 -12.38 2.70
C TRP A 127 24.76 -12.48 4.10
N ARG A 128 25.88 -13.19 4.22
CA ARG A 128 26.56 -13.50 5.50
C ARG A 128 26.90 -12.27 6.35
N PRO A 129 27.48 -11.19 5.80
CA PRO A 129 27.79 -10.00 6.62
C PRO A 129 26.54 -9.34 7.22
N LEU A 130 25.42 -9.37 6.49
CA LEU A 130 24.13 -8.87 7.01
C LEU A 130 23.54 -9.81 8.07
N TYR A 131 23.71 -11.12 7.90
CA TYR A 131 23.30 -12.12 8.88
C TYR A 131 24.07 -11.93 10.20
N GLU A 132 25.40 -11.85 10.15
CA GLU A 132 26.24 -11.61 11.32
C GLU A 132 25.91 -10.28 12.02
N LEU A 133 25.68 -9.22 11.23
CA LEU A 133 25.27 -7.92 11.76
C LEU A 133 23.90 -7.99 12.45
N HIS A 134 22.92 -8.63 11.80
CA HIS A 134 21.59 -8.83 12.37
C HIS A 134 21.68 -9.66 13.65
N ASP A 135 22.44 -10.75 13.62
CA ASP A 135 22.58 -11.68 14.73
C ASP A 135 23.18 -11.02 15.97
N ARG A 136 24.29 -10.30 15.77
CA ARG A 136 25.01 -9.59 16.82
C ARG A 136 24.13 -8.59 17.56
N ILE A 137 23.19 -7.95 16.84
CA ILE A 137 22.34 -6.91 17.40
C ILE A 137 21.07 -7.52 18.00
N LEU A 138 20.34 -8.33 17.24
CA LEU A 138 19.01 -8.84 17.66
C LEU A 138 19.10 -9.97 18.67
N PHE A 139 20.19 -10.75 18.64
CA PHE A 139 20.43 -11.85 19.57
C PHE A 139 21.67 -11.57 20.42
N SER A 140 21.86 -10.29 20.78
CA SER A 140 22.96 -9.82 21.60
C SER A 140 22.98 -10.51 22.96
N LYS A 141 24.08 -11.20 23.25
CA LYS A 141 24.31 -11.86 24.55
C LYS A 141 24.58 -10.87 25.69
N THR A 142 24.73 -9.58 25.39
CA THR A 142 25.18 -8.58 26.37
C THR A 142 24.23 -7.40 26.52
N GLU A 143 23.19 -7.30 25.67
CA GLU A 143 22.15 -6.26 25.79
C GLU A 143 21.32 -6.43 27.06
N HIS A 144 20.88 -7.66 27.37
CA HIS A 144 20.13 -7.94 28.60
C HIS A 144 20.97 -7.73 29.87
N LEU A 145 22.30 -7.66 29.75
CA LEU A 145 23.24 -7.32 30.82
C LEU A 145 23.48 -5.80 30.94
N GLY A 146 22.87 -4.98 30.08
CA GLY A 146 23.05 -3.53 30.06
C GLY A 146 24.39 -3.04 29.51
N LEU A 147 25.19 -3.94 28.90
CA LEU A 147 26.50 -3.59 28.34
C LEU A 147 26.41 -2.94 26.95
N ASN A 148 25.30 -3.18 26.24
CA ASN A 148 25.00 -2.60 24.94
C ASN A 148 23.67 -1.87 24.99
N TRP A 149 23.62 -0.66 24.43
CA TRP A 149 22.41 0.14 24.33
C TRP A 149 22.08 0.36 22.86
N PHE A 150 21.07 -0.32 22.37
CA PHE A 150 20.63 -0.19 20.97
C PHE A 150 19.47 0.79 20.86
N PRO A 151 19.48 1.71 19.89
CA PRO A 151 18.31 2.53 19.61
C PRO A 151 17.09 1.66 19.25
N ASN A 152 15.90 2.02 19.76
CA ASN A 152 14.64 1.28 19.52
C ASN A 152 14.31 1.06 18.03
N SER A 153 14.86 1.88 17.13
CA SER A 153 14.61 1.78 15.69
C SER A 153 15.56 0.82 14.95
N VAL A 154 16.65 0.33 15.57
CA VAL A 154 17.70 -0.45 14.89
C VAL A 154 17.14 -1.71 14.26
N GLU A 155 16.34 -2.47 14.99
CA GLU A 155 15.72 -3.70 14.50
C GLU A 155 14.93 -3.46 13.21
N SER A 156 14.07 -2.45 13.21
CA SER A 156 13.24 -2.11 12.04
C SER A 156 14.07 -1.71 10.81
N VAL A 157 15.17 -0.98 11.04
CA VAL A 157 16.08 -0.53 9.97
C VAL A 157 16.85 -1.73 9.40
N LEU A 158 17.39 -2.60 10.24
CA LEU A 158 18.11 -3.80 9.81
C LEU A 158 17.20 -4.77 9.06
N LYS A 159 15.99 -5.03 9.58
CA LYS A 159 15.00 -5.86 8.88
C LYS A 159 14.67 -5.29 7.50
N THR A 160 14.52 -3.97 7.39
CA THR A 160 14.25 -3.30 6.10
C THR A 160 15.46 -3.34 5.16
N LEU A 161 16.67 -3.21 5.70
CA LEU A 161 17.91 -3.33 4.94
C LEU A 161 18.03 -4.72 4.33
N VAL A 162 17.90 -5.78 5.13
CA VAL A 162 17.96 -7.16 4.64
C VAL A 162 16.89 -7.41 3.59
N LYS A 163 15.64 -6.97 3.83
CA LYS A 163 14.55 -7.06 2.83
C LYS A 163 14.86 -6.35 1.50
N SER A 164 15.66 -5.28 1.55
CA SER A 164 16.07 -4.50 0.36
C SER A 164 17.23 -5.16 -0.39
N CYS A 165 18.18 -5.78 0.31
CA CYS A 165 19.31 -6.48 -0.27
C CYS A 165 18.96 -7.89 -0.78
N ARG A 166 17.96 -8.55 -0.17
CA ARG A 166 17.59 -9.95 -0.44
C ARG A 166 17.38 -10.32 -1.93
N PRO A 167 16.78 -9.49 -2.80
CA PRO A 167 16.65 -9.82 -4.22
C PRO A 167 17.99 -10.00 -4.95
N TYR A 168 19.08 -9.47 -4.38
CA TYR A 168 20.42 -9.41 -4.95
C TYR A 168 21.39 -10.43 -4.32
N PHE A 169 20.90 -11.36 -3.51
CA PHE A 169 21.74 -12.45 -3.00
C PHE A 169 22.08 -13.46 -4.10
N SER A 170 23.26 -14.07 -4.00
CA SER A 170 23.77 -15.08 -4.93
C SER A 170 22.81 -16.26 -5.09
N ASP A 171 22.96 -17.02 -6.17
CA ASP A 171 22.12 -18.18 -6.44
C ASP A 171 22.38 -19.35 -5.48
N SER A 172 23.58 -19.42 -4.88
CA SER A 172 23.94 -20.40 -3.84
C SER A 172 23.39 -20.03 -2.45
N ALA A 173 23.00 -18.76 -2.24
CA ALA A 173 22.67 -18.23 -0.93
C ALA A 173 21.53 -19.00 -0.24
N THR A 174 20.51 -19.44 -0.98
CA THR A 174 19.40 -20.21 -0.42
C THR A 174 19.90 -21.50 0.22
N GLN A 175 20.74 -22.27 -0.49
CA GLN A 175 21.25 -23.53 0.02
C GLN A 175 22.13 -23.32 1.26
N GLU A 176 23.04 -22.34 1.20
CA GLU A 176 23.90 -22.01 2.35
C GLU A 176 23.09 -21.58 3.58
N MET A 177 22.02 -20.81 3.41
CA MET A 177 21.11 -20.40 4.49
C MET A 177 20.36 -21.59 5.08
N LEU A 178 19.93 -22.54 4.25
CA LEU A 178 19.26 -23.76 4.71
C LEU A 178 20.24 -24.63 5.50
N ASP A 179 21.46 -24.82 5.02
CA ASP A 179 22.49 -25.61 5.71
C ASP A 179 22.84 -25.02 7.09
N GLU A 180 22.87 -23.68 7.19
CA GLU A 180 23.16 -22.97 8.45
C GLU A 180 21.99 -23.05 9.46
N TRP A 181 20.74 -22.92 9.00
CA TRP A 181 19.59 -22.73 9.90
C TRP A 181 18.71 -23.95 10.08
N ARG A 182 18.75 -24.96 9.19
CA ARG A 182 18.02 -26.23 9.38
C ARG A 182 18.36 -26.92 10.71
N PRO A 183 19.63 -26.96 11.18
CA PRO A 183 19.96 -27.56 12.48
C PRO A 183 19.24 -26.92 13.67
N LEU A 184 18.75 -25.68 13.53
CA LEU A 184 18.05 -24.94 14.58
C LEU A 184 16.55 -25.26 14.63
N LEU A 185 16.00 -26.03 13.68
CA LEU A 185 14.59 -26.42 13.56
C LEU A 185 14.18 -27.49 14.59
N CYS A 186 14.41 -27.24 15.87
CA CYS A 186 13.89 -28.06 16.96
C CYS A 186 12.56 -27.49 17.46
N PRO A 187 11.39 -28.11 17.18
CA PRO A 187 10.08 -27.54 17.54
C PRO A 187 9.85 -27.31 19.04
N PHE A 188 10.68 -27.93 19.88
CA PHE A 188 10.60 -27.89 21.34
C PHE A 188 11.53 -26.85 21.98
N ASP A 189 12.41 -26.21 21.21
CA ASP A 189 13.39 -25.24 21.71
C ASP A 189 13.15 -23.83 21.12
N VAL A 190 13.62 -22.81 21.83
CA VAL A 190 13.53 -21.39 21.41
C VAL A 190 14.32 -21.13 20.12
N THR A 191 15.25 -22.02 19.76
CA THR A 191 16.01 -21.93 18.51
C THR A 191 15.11 -22.01 17.27
N MET A 192 13.95 -22.67 17.35
CA MET A 192 12.99 -22.72 16.25
C MET A 192 12.49 -21.31 15.88
N GLN A 193 12.13 -20.50 16.89
CA GLN A 193 11.70 -19.12 16.64
C GLN A 193 12.77 -18.32 15.91
N ARG A 194 14.02 -18.49 16.34
CA ARG A 194 15.18 -17.84 15.74
C ARG A 194 15.38 -18.29 14.28
N ALA A 195 15.34 -19.59 14.02
CA ALA A 195 15.45 -20.17 12.67
C ALA A 195 14.37 -19.65 11.71
N ILE A 196 13.09 -19.76 12.10
CA ILE A 196 11.98 -19.30 11.25
C ILE A 196 12.05 -17.78 11.03
N SER A 197 12.49 -16.99 12.02
CA SER A 197 12.69 -15.56 11.84
C SER A 197 13.77 -15.23 10.81
N TYR A 198 14.85 -16.02 10.75
CA TYR A 198 15.86 -15.87 9.70
C TYR A 198 15.32 -16.28 8.33
N PHE A 199 14.59 -17.40 8.26
CA PHE A 199 13.97 -17.83 7.01
C PHE A 199 13.02 -16.77 6.45
N GLU A 200 12.13 -16.21 7.30
CA GLU A 200 11.27 -15.09 6.91
C GLU A 200 12.12 -13.92 6.40
N LEU A 201 13.17 -13.54 7.11
CA LEU A 201 13.90 -12.32 6.78
C LEU A 201 14.83 -12.45 5.56
N PHE A 202 15.54 -13.58 5.42
CA PHE A 202 16.65 -13.73 4.49
C PHE A 202 16.34 -14.57 3.25
N LEU A 203 15.48 -15.60 3.33
CA LEU A 203 15.28 -16.51 2.19
C LEU A 203 14.75 -15.78 0.95
N PRO A 204 15.49 -15.79 -0.17
CA PRO A 204 15.04 -15.18 -1.41
C PRO A 204 13.77 -15.85 -1.96
N THR A 205 12.82 -15.03 -2.41
CA THR A 205 11.55 -15.48 -3.01
C THR A 205 11.36 -14.96 -4.44
N THR A 206 12.30 -14.16 -4.96
CA THR A 206 12.20 -13.45 -6.24
C THR A 206 13.20 -13.96 -7.28
N LEU A 207 13.65 -15.21 -7.18
CA LEU A 207 14.50 -15.81 -8.22
C LEU A 207 13.67 -15.97 -9.50
N PRO A 208 14.30 -15.88 -10.69
CA PRO A 208 13.60 -16.12 -11.94
C PRO A 208 13.17 -17.61 -12.05
N PRO A 209 12.17 -17.92 -12.91
CA PRO A 209 11.64 -19.28 -13.08
C PRO A 209 12.70 -20.36 -13.33
N GLU A 210 13.71 -20.02 -14.12
CA GLU A 210 14.85 -20.89 -14.46
C GLU A 210 15.63 -21.35 -13.21
N LEU A 211 15.66 -20.52 -12.17
CA LEU A 211 16.41 -20.74 -10.94
C LEU A 211 15.52 -21.13 -9.75
N HIS A 212 14.23 -21.39 -9.94
CA HIS A 212 13.32 -21.81 -8.85
C HIS A 212 13.82 -23.07 -8.12
N HIS A 213 14.54 -23.96 -8.82
CA HIS A 213 15.17 -25.16 -8.25
C HIS A 213 16.29 -24.84 -7.23
N LYS A 214 16.90 -23.66 -7.31
CA LYS A 214 17.86 -23.14 -6.31
C LYS A 214 17.22 -22.18 -5.30
N GLY A 215 15.93 -21.91 -5.47
CA GLY A 215 15.16 -20.99 -4.65
C GLY A 215 14.20 -21.75 -3.75
N PHE A 216 12.91 -21.42 -3.86
CA PHE A 216 11.89 -21.94 -2.96
C PHE A 216 11.67 -23.45 -3.05
N LYS A 217 11.96 -24.10 -4.19
CA LYS A 217 11.81 -25.55 -4.31
C LYS A 217 12.73 -26.35 -3.38
N LEU A 218 13.79 -25.74 -2.83
CA LEU A 218 14.69 -26.40 -1.88
C LEU A 218 14.08 -26.57 -0.48
N TRP A 219 13.05 -25.77 -0.14
CA TRP A 219 12.53 -25.67 1.24
C TRP A 219 11.01 -25.62 1.35
N PHE A 220 10.29 -25.33 0.27
CA PHE A 220 8.84 -25.11 0.31
C PHE A 220 8.10 -26.34 0.86
N ASP A 221 8.35 -27.53 0.30
CA ASP A 221 7.65 -28.77 0.69
C ASP A 221 7.93 -29.14 2.16
N GLU A 222 9.17 -28.96 2.62
CA GLU A 222 9.57 -29.18 4.01
C GLU A 222 8.82 -28.23 4.95
N LEU A 223 8.86 -26.93 4.67
CA LEU A 223 8.27 -25.91 5.55
C LEU A 223 6.74 -25.90 5.51
N ILE A 224 6.11 -26.15 4.36
CA ILE A 224 4.64 -26.25 4.28
C ILE A 224 4.14 -27.50 5.01
N THR A 225 4.86 -28.62 4.93
CA THR A 225 4.52 -29.83 5.67
C THR A 225 4.67 -29.62 7.18
N LEU A 226 5.73 -28.93 7.62
CA LEU A 226 5.89 -28.51 9.01
C LEU A 226 4.74 -27.60 9.46
N TRP A 227 4.34 -26.64 8.61
CA TRP A 227 3.21 -25.77 8.93
C TRP A 227 1.90 -26.55 9.07
N LEU A 228 1.65 -27.55 8.20
CA LEU A 228 0.45 -28.39 8.24
C LEU A 228 0.39 -29.29 9.47
N SER A 229 1.53 -29.83 9.92
CA SER A 229 1.59 -30.75 11.07
C SER A 229 1.30 -30.07 12.40
N VAL A 230 1.57 -28.77 12.51
CA VAL A 230 1.41 -28.00 13.75
C VAL A 230 0.00 -27.40 13.87
N GLN A 231 -0.66 -27.60 15.02
CA GLN A 231 -2.05 -27.15 15.25
C GLN A 231 -2.22 -26.19 16.43
N ASN A 232 -1.17 -25.96 17.22
CA ASN A 232 -1.19 -25.22 18.48
C ASN A 232 -0.88 -23.71 18.34
N LEU A 233 -0.79 -23.17 17.12
CA LEU A 233 -0.52 -21.75 16.84
C LEU A 233 0.72 -21.21 17.57
N PRO A 234 1.91 -21.80 17.41
CA PRO A 234 3.12 -21.31 18.07
C PRO A 234 3.50 -19.92 17.56
N SER A 235 4.24 -19.16 18.37
CA SER A 235 4.66 -17.79 18.04
C SER A 235 5.46 -17.69 16.74
N TRP A 236 6.19 -18.76 16.37
CA TRP A 236 6.99 -18.79 15.15
C TRP A 236 6.15 -18.98 13.88
N GLU A 237 4.92 -19.49 14.00
CA GLU A 237 4.04 -19.75 12.86
C GLU A 237 3.74 -18.47 12.07
N MET A 238 3.59 -17.34 12.77
CA MET A 238 3.36 -16.04 12.13
C MET A 238 4.47 -15.67 11.14
N HIS A 239 5.73 -15.93 11.50
CA HIS A 239 6.88 -15.68 10.62
C HIS A 239 6.84 -16.57 9.37
N LEU A 240 6.35 -17.81 9.53
CA LEU A 240 6.21 -18.74 8.42
C LEU A 240 5.09 -18.32 7.46
N VAL A 241 3.95 -17.87 8.00
CA VAL A 241 2.86 -17.28 7.19
C VAL A 241 3.34 -16.04 6.43
N ASN A 242 4.14 -15.17 7.06
CA ASN A 242 4.71 -14.01 6.37
C ASN A 242 5.64 -14.43 5.21
N LEU A 243 6.42 -15.50 5.38
CA LEU A 243 7.26 -16.07 4.34
C LEU A 243 6.42 -16.63 3.18
N PHE A 244 5.37 -17.41 3.46
CA PHE A 244 4.48 -17.95 2.44
C PHE A 244 3.69 -16.87 1.71
N ALA A 245 3.19 -15.85 2.42
CA ALA A 245 2.52 -14.71 1.81
C ALA A 245 3.43 -13.98 0.81
N ARG A 246 4.69 -13.77 1.17
CA ARG A 246 5.70 -13.22 0.25
C ARG A 246 5.95 -14.15 -0.93
N LEU A 247 6.15 -15.44 -0.66
CA LEU A 247 6.43 -16.44 -1.69
C LEU A 247 5.31 -16.50 -2.74
N ALA A 248 4.06 -16.56 -2.28
CA ALA A 248 2.87 -16.59 -3.13
C ALA A 248 2.79 -15.33 -4.00
N ASN A 249 2.99 -14.14 -3.41
CA ASN A 249 2.97 -12.88 -4.16
C ASN A 249 4.07 -12.81 -5.22
N ASP A 250 5.28 -13.24 -4.90
CA ASP A 250 6.40 -13.13 -5.83
C ASP A 250 6.26 -14.12 -7.00
N ASN A 251 5.62 -15.28 -6.78
CA ASN A 251 5.59 -16.44 -7.69
C ASN A 251 4.17 -16.88 -8.09
N ILE A 252 3.26 -15.93 -8.34
CA ILE A 252 1.89 -16.21 -8.80
C ILE A 252 1.95 -17.03 -10.11
N GLY A 253 1.27 -18.19 -10.12
CA GLY A 253 1.23 -19.11 -11.25
C GLY A 253 2.39 -20.10 -11.37
N TYR A 254 3.32 -20.11 -10.41
CA TYR A 254 4.47 -21.05 -10.39
C TYR A 254 4.42 -22.07 -9.26
N ILE A 255 3.49 -21.92 -8.32
CA ILE A 255 3.27 -22.82 -7.18
C ILE A 255 1.79 -23.19 -7.21
N ASP A 256 1.52 -24.49 -7.17
CA ASP A 256 0.16 -24.99 -6.96
C ASP A 256 -0.19 -24.90 -5.47
N TRP A 257 -1.11 -23.99 -5.16
CA TRP A 257 -1.59 -23.78 -3.80
C TRP A 257 -2.88 -24.53 -3.49
N ASP A 258 -3.56 -25.09 -4.49
CA ASP A 258 -4.89 -25.69 -4.37
C ASP A 258 -5.01 -26.71 -3.21
N PRO A 259 -4.04 -27.64 -3.03
CA PRO A 259 -4.09 -28.59 -1.91
C PRO A 259 -4.11 -27.92 -0.53
N TYR A 260 -3.57 -26.71 -0.42
CA TYR A 260 -3.38 -25.99 0.83
C TYR A 260 -4.48 -24.94 1.09
N ILE A 261 -5.16 -24.45 0.05
CA ILE A 261 -6.16 -23.37 0.13
C ILE A 261 -7.18 -23.59 1.28
N PRO A 262 -7.86 -24.76 1.42
CA PRO A 262 -8.85 -24.93 2.48
C PRO A 262 -8.26 -24.74 3.89
N LYS A 263 -7.03 -25.22 4.11
CA LYS A 263 -6.35 -25.08 5.40
C LYS A 263 -5.91 -23.64 5.65
N ILE A 264 -5.46 -22.94 4.61
CA ILE A 264 -5.09 -21.51 4.66
C ILE A 264 -6.28 -20.68 5.14
N PHE A 265 -7.43 -20.79 4.47
CA PHE A 265 -8.63 -20.03 4.83
C PHE A 265 -9.17 -20.42 6.23
N THR A 266 -9.12 -21.71 6.58
CA THR A 266 -9.49 -22.16 7.93
C THR A 266 -8.61 -21.53 9.02
N ARG A 267 -7.29 -21.47 8.81
CA ARG A 267 -6.37 -20.85 9.78
C ARG A 267 -6.50 -19.34 9.83
N ILE A 268 -6.73 -18.68 8.68
CA ILE A 268 -7.06 -17.25 8.63
C ILE A 268 -8.30 -16.98 9.48
N LEU A 269 -9.40 -17.72 9.28
CA LEU A 269 -10.63 -17.57 10.06
C LEU A 269 -10.38 -17.75 11.55
N ARG A 270 -9.64 -18.80 11.94
CA ARG A 270 -9.25 -19.02 13.35
C ARG A 270 -8.44 -17.87 13.92
N SER A 271 -7.53 -17.28 13.14
CA SER A 271 -6.67 -16.16 13.57
C SER A 271 -7.44 -14.84 13.82
N LEU A 272 -8.66 -14.73 13.28
CA LEU A 272 -9.55 -13.59 13.56
C LEU A 272 -10.09 -13.61 15.00
N ASN A 273 -9.99 -14.75 15.70
CA ASN A 273 -10.39 -14.93 17.10
C ASN A 273 -11.84 -14.47 17.36
N LEU A 274 -12.76 -14.88 16.48
CA LEU A 274 -14.18 -14.54 16.57
C LEU A 274 -14.84 -15.35 17.70
N PRO A 275 -15.71 -14.73 18.53
CA PRO A 275 -16.48 -15.48 19.51
C PRO A 275 -17.56 -16.28 18.78
N VAL A 276 -17.45 -17.60 18.81
CA VAL A 276 -18.42 -18.51 18.22
C VAL A 276 -18.90 -19.48 19.31
N GLY A 277 -20.22 -19.69 19.40
CA GLY A 277 -20.86 -20.58 20.37
C GLY A 277 -21.38 -19.90 21.64
N THR A 278 -22.34 -20.55 22.29
CA THR A 278 -22.99 -20.05 23.50
C THR A 278 -22.09 -20.28 24.72
N SER A 279 -21.69 -19.21 25.41
CA SER A 279 -20.98 -19.25 26.70
C SER A 279 -19.62 -20.00 26.73
N GLN A 280 -19.00 -20.27 25.57
CA GLN A 280 -17.64 -20.83 25.54
C GLN A 280 -16.61 -19.71 25.67
N MET A 281 -16.03 -19.55 26.87
CA MET A 281 -14.88 -18.67 27.06
C MET A 281 -13.63 -19.28 26.44
N MET A 282 -13.12 -18.69 25.35
CA MET A 282 -11.77 -18.99 24.88
C MET A 282 -10.75 -18.48 25.90
N VAL A 283 -9.97 -19.40 26.48
CA VAL A 283 -8.89 -19.08 27.42
C VAL A 283 -7.83 -18.21 26.73
N PRO A 284 -7.32 -17.12 27.35
CA PRO A 284 -6.43 -16.13 26.72
C PRO A 284 -5.13 -16.65 26.09
N ARG A 285 -4.71 -17.89 26.40
CA ARG A 285 -3.43 -18.48 25.97
C ARG A 285 -3.25 -18.55 24.45
N TYR A 286 -4.33 -18.49 23.67
CA TYR A 286 -4.29 -18.53 22.19
C TYR A 286 -4.57 -17.17 21.52
N VAL A 287 -4.90 -16.12 22.30
CA VAL A 287 -5.37 -14.83 21.77
C VAL A 287 -4.22 -13.97 21.23
N THR A 288 -2.98 -14.22 21.66
CA THR A 288 -1.80 -13.39 21.34
C THR A 288 -1.21 -13.65 19.95
N ASN A 289 -1.43 -14.81 19.35
CA ASN A 289 -0.76 -15.24 18.10
C ASN A 289 -1.66 -15.12 16.87
N ALA A 290 -2.31 -13.98 16.71
CA ALA A 290 -3.07 -13.70 15.51
C ALA A 290 -2.16 -13.31 14.35
N TYR A 291 -2.50 -13.75 13.13
CA TYR A 291 -1.78 -13.36 11.94
C TYR A 291 -1.90 -11.86 11.67
N ASP A 292 -0.83 -11.28 11.12
CA ASP A 292 -0.86 -9.91 10.62
C ASP A 292 -1.72 -9.84 9.35
N ILE A 293 -2.80 -9.05 9.42
CA ILE A 293 -3.73 -8.81 8.32
C ILE A 293 -3.01 -8.38 7.04
N SER A 294 -1.89 -7.66 7.13
CA SER A 294 -1.11 -7.23 5.97
C SER A 294 -0.60 -8.41 5.14
N HIS A 295 -0.13 -9.46 5.81
CA HIS A 295 0.39 -10.66 5.17
C HIS A 295 -0.74 -11.60 4.75
N VAL A 296 -1.82 -11.69 5.55
CA VAL A 296 -3.04 -12.43 5.16
C VAL A 296 -3.60 -11.89 3.85
N VAL A 297 -3.77 -10.57 3.76
CA VAL A 297 -4.26 -9.89 2.57
C VAL A 297 -3.34 -10.13 1.37
N LEU A 298 -2.03 -10.02 1.57
CA LEU A 298 -1.05 -10.29 0.51
C LEU A 298 -1.19 -11.72 0.01
N TRP A 299 -1.27 -12.69 0.93
CA TRP A 299 -1.40 -14.11 0.60
C TRP A 299 -2.68 -14.39 -0.17
N VAL A 300 -3.84 -14.04 0.39
CA VAL A 300 -5.15 -14.23 -0.24
C VAL A 300 -5.18 -13.58 -1.62
N SER A 301 -4.75 -12.32 -1.74
CA SER A 301 -4.74 -11.61 -3.02
C SER A 301 -3.81 -12.25 -4.06
N SER A 302 -2.82 -13.04 -3.65
CA SER A 302 -1.92 -13.77 -4.55
C SER A 302 -2.46 -15.13 -4.97
N LEU A 303 -3.37 -15.71 -4.18
CA LEU A 303 -4.01 -17.00 -4.45
C LEU A 303 -5.22 -16.88 -5.40
N LEU A 304 -5.78 -15.68 -5.58
CA LEU A 304 -6.91 -15.46 -6.50
C LEU A 304 -6.51 -15.70 -7.97
N GLY A 305 -7.50 -15.91 -8.84
CA GLY A 305 -7.29 -16.19 -10.26
C GLY A 305 -6.86 -17.64 -10.54
N GLY A 306 -6.27 -17.89 -11.70
CA GLY A 306 -5.93 -19.24 -12.16
C GLY A 306 -7.15 -20.05 -12.60
N PRO A 307 -6.97 -21.32 -13.01
CA PRO A 307 -8.04 -22.14 -13.57
C PRO A 307 -9.01 -22.71 -12.52
N SER A 308 -8.55 -22.98 -11.30
CA SER A 308 -9.30 -23.72 -10.27
C SER A 308 -10.41 -22.91 -9.59
N LYS A 309 -10.24 -21.58 -9.49
CA LYS A 309 -11.14 -20.64 -8.78
C LYS A 309 -11.46 -21.00 -7.31
N GLN A 310 -10.84 -22.04 -6.75
CA GLN A 310 -11.06 -22.51 -5.38
C GLN A 310 -10.75 -21.42 -4.34
N ALA A 311 -9.74 -20.59 -4.57
CA ALA A 311 -9.41 -19.45 -3.70
C ALA A 311 -10.57 -18.45 -3.58
N GLN A 312 -11.25 -18.16 -4.69
CA GLN A 312 -12.40 -17.25 -4.71
C GLN A 312 -13.60 -17.86 -3.98
N ALA A 313 -13.89 -19.15 -4.20
CA ALA A 313 -14.95 -19.85 -3.49
C ALA A 313 -14.75 -19.85 -1.95
N GLN A 314 -13.51 -20.10 -1.50
CA GLN A 314 -13.15 -20.05 -0.08
C GLN A 314 -13.16 -18.62 0.48
N LEU A 315 -12.84 -17.62 -0.33
CA LEU A 315 -12.96 -16.22 0.05
C LEU A 315 -14.43 -15.80 0.25
N SER A 316 -15.31 -16.17 -0.68
CA SER A 316 -16.76 -15.94 -0.53
C SER A 316 -17.30 -16.64 0.71
N GLY A 317 -16.91 -17.91 0.95
CA GLY A 317 -17.26 -18.64 2.16
C GLY A 317 -16.76 -17.97 3.45
N LEU A 318 -15.54 -17.44 3.43
CA LEU A 318 -14.97 -16.68 4.54
C LEU A 318 -15.81 -15.43 4.83
N PHE A 319 -16.09 -14.59 3.82
CA PHE A 319 -16.89 -13.37 4.00
C PHE A 319 -18.30 -13.68 4.48
N ASN A 320 -18.97 -14.66 3.87
CA ASN A 320 -20.29 -15.14 4.32
C ASN A 320 -20.28 -15.55 5.81
N SER A 321 -19.21 -16.21 6.26
CA SER A 321 -19.06 -16.65 7.66
C SER A 321 -18.84 -15.49 8.64
N ILE A 322 -18.29 -14.37 8.17
CA ILE A 322 -17.97 -13.21 9.02
C ILE A 322 -18.94 -12.03 8.84
N THR A 323 -19.87 -12.08 7.89
CA THR A 323 -20.83 -11.00 7.58
C THR A 323 -21.59 -10.51 8.81
N SER A 324 -22.06 -11.43 9.66
CA SER A 324 -22.81 -11.08 10.88
C SER A 324 -22.01 -10.21 11.85
N PHE A 325 -20.68 -10.35 11.88
CA PHE A 325 -19.79 -9.58 12.74
C PHE A 325 -19.53 -8.15 12.24
N PHE A 326 -19.95 -7.81 11.01
CA PHE A 326 -19.91 -6.45 10.47
C PHE A 326 -21.19 -5.65 10.72
N HIS A 327 -22.26 -6.30 11.20
CA HIS A 327 -23.50 -5.59 11.49
C HIS A 327 -23.26 -4.51 12.58
N PRO A 328 -23.76 -3.27 12.43
CA PRO A 328 -23.51 -2.18 13.38
C PRO A 328 -23.86 -2.47 14.85
N SER A 329 -24.82 -3.38 15.08
CA SER A 329 -25.20 -3.85 16.42
C SER A 329 -24.22 -4.85 17.04
N ASN A 330 -23.44 -5.56 16.23
CA ASN A 330 -22.52 -6.62 16.65
C ASN A 330 -21.10 -6.06 16.85
N HIS A 331 -20.95 -5.22 17.86
CA HIS A 331 -19.68 -4.56 18.16
C HIS A 331 -18.81 -5.38 19.13
N GLY A 332 -17.50 -5.46 18.85
CA GLY A 332 -16.57 -6.15 19.74
C GLY A 332 -15.11 -6.03 19.31
N ARG A 333 -14.21 -6.68 20.08
CA ARG A 333 -12.75 -6.57 19.92
C ARG A 333 -12.23 -7.06 18.55
N TRP A 334 -12.98 -7.96 17.90
CA TRP A 334 -12.65 -8.49 16.57
C TRP A 334 -12.76 -7.43 15.47
N LEU A 335 -13.63 -6.43 15.64
CA LEU A 335 -14.00 -5.50 14.58
C LEU A 335 -12.81 -4.71 14.04
N MET A 336 -11.84 -4.33 14.89
CA MET A 336 -10.62 -3.65 14.44
C MET A 336 -9.81 -4.46 13.43
N LYS A 337 -9.76 -5.80 13.56
CA LYS A 337 -9.08 -6.67 12.60
C LYS A 337 -9.91 -6.90 11.35
N LEU A 338 -11.22 -7.10 11.52
CA LEU A 338 -12.15 -7.28 10.41
C LEU A 338 -12.20 -6.05 9.49
N MET A 339 -12.28 -4.84 10.05
CA MET A 339 -12.26 -3.59 9.29
C MET A 339 -10.94 -3.41 8.53
N LYS A 340 -9.80 -3.74 9.14
CA LYS A 340 -8.50 -3.75 8.43
C LYS A 340 -8.44 -4.77 7.29
N LEU A 341 -9.03 -5.95 7.45
CA LEU A 341 -9.10 -6.96 6.39
C LEU A 341 -9.95 -6.44 5.23
N LEU A 342 -11.13 -5.90 5.56
CA LEU A 342 -12.09 -5.32 4.62
C LEU A 342 -11.51 -4.15 3.83
N GLN A 343 -10.78 -3.25 4.51
CA GLN A 343 -10.10 -2.11 3.90
C GLN A 343 -8.93 -2.52 3.01
N ARG A 344 -8.06 -3.41 3.49
CA ARG A 344 -6.77 -3.68 2.84
C ARG A 344 -6.85 -4.70 1.71
N LEU A 345 -7.81 -5.63 1.75
CA LEU A 345 -7.93 -6.68 0.74
C LEU A 345 -8.21 -6.11 -0.67
N PRO A 346 -9.22 -5.23 -0.88
CA PRO A 346 -9.46 -4.61 -2.18
C PRO A 346 -8.25 -3.81 -2.66
N ALA A 347 -7.57 -3.07 -1.76
CA ALA A 347 -6.36 -2.33 -2.10
C ALA A 347 -5.21 -3.26 -2.58
N SER A 348 -5.12 -4.48 -2.06
CA SER A 348 -4.14 -5.46 -2.52
C SER A 348 -4.49 -6.03 -3.89
N VAL A 349 -5.77 -6.31 -4.15
CA VAL A 349 -6.24 -6.76 -5.47
C VAL A 349 -6.04 -5.67 -6.52
N VAL A 350 -6.33 -4.40 -6.20
CA VAL A 350 -6.02 -3.26 -7.09
C VAL A 350 -4.52 -3.17 -7.39
N ARG A 351 -3.65 -3.37 -6.40
CA ARG A 351 -2.19 -3.42 -6.63
C ARG A 351 -1.78 -4.59 -7.52
N ARG A 352 -2.42 -5.76 -7.38
CA ARG A 352 -2.20 -6.92 -8.25
C ARG A 352 -2.66 -6.64 -9.69
N LEU A 353 -3.86 -6.10 -9.89
CA LEU A 353 -4.36 -5.69 -11.20
C LEU A 353 -3.44 -4.65 -11.86
N HIS A 354 -2.92 -3.70 -11.09
CA HIS A 354 -1.92 -2.76 -11.59
C HIS A 354 -0.65 -3.46 -12.06
N ARG A 355 -0.15 -4.45 -11.30
CA ARG A 355 1.00 -5.28 -11.68
C ARG A 355 0.74 -6.08 -12.95
N GLU A 356 -0.47 -6.59 -13.15
CA GLU A 356 -0.82 -7.45 -14.29
C GLU A 356 -1.10 -6.68 -15.59
N ARG A 357 -1.72 -5.49 -15.50
CA ARG A 357 -2.28 -4.78 -16.67
C ARG A 357 -1.52 -3.50 -17.05
N TYR A 358 -1.07 -2.73 -16.06
CA TYR A 358 -0.61 -1.35 -16.29
C TYR A 358 0.90 -1.17 -16.03
N ARG A 359 1.51 -2.07 -15.28
CA ARG A 359 2.93 -2.00 -14.96
C ARG A 359 3.77 -2.26 -16.20
N LYS A 360 4.71 -1.36 -16.46
CA LYS A 360 5.69 -1.52 -17.54
C LYS A 360 6.56 -2.78 -17.30
N PRO A 361 6.99 -3.49 -18.36
CA PRO A 361 7.90 -4.62 -18.23
C PRO A 361 9.16 -4.24 -17.42
N THR A 362 9.57 -5.12 -16.52
CA THR A 362 10.77 -5.00 -15.68
C THR A 362 11.45 -6.36 -15.62
N TRP A 363 12.67 -6.43 -15.07
CA TRP A 363 13.39 -7.70 -14.87
C TRP A 363 12.71 -8.64 -13.86
N LEU A 364 11.75 -8.15 -13.06
CA LEU A 364 10.98 -8.99 -12.13
C LEU A 364 10.12 -9.99 -12.91
N THR A 365 9.98 -11.20 -12.36
CA THR A 365 9.19 -12.27 -12.95
C THR A 365 7.75 -11.81 -13.26
N PRO A 366 7.34 -11.87 -14.55
CA PRO A 366 5.97 -11.54 -14.94
C PRO A 366 5.00 -12.62 -14.45
N ILE A 367 3.73 -12.25 -14.30
CA ILE A 367 2.67 -13.20 -13.97
C ILE A 367 2.23 -13.90 -15.27
N PRO A 368 2.22 -15.24 -15.32
CA PRO A 368 1.73 -15.99 -16.49
C PRO A 368 0.29 -15.63 -16.85
N ASP A 369 -0.04 -15.59 -18.14
CA ASP A 369 -1.39 -15.20 -18.60
C ASP A 369 -2.50 -16.11 -18.04
N SER A 370 -2.20 -17.40 -17.82
CA SER A 370 -3.13 -18.36 -17.21
C SER A 370 -3.55 -18.03 -15.78
N HIS A 371 -2.81 -17.18 -15.08
CA HIS A 371 -3.05 -16.82 -13.67
C HIS A 371 -3.33 -15.32 -13.47
N LYS A 372 -3.45 -14.55 -14.55
CA LYS A 372 -3.95 -13.17 -14.48
C LYS A 372 -5.44 -13.18 -14.14
N LEU A 373 -5.90 -12.14 -13.45
CA LEU A 373 -7.31 -11.98 -13.09
C LEU A 373 -8.15 -11.62 -14.33
N THR A 374 -9.11 -12.49 -14.64
CA THR A 374 -10.09 -12.24 -15.70
C THR A 374 -11.11 -11.19 -15.26
N GLU A 375 -11.97 -10.74 -16.18
CA GLU A 375 -13.06 -9.85 -15.78
C GLU A 375 -14.05 -10.57 -14.85
N GLU A 376 -14.36 -11.83 -15.10
CA GLU A 376 -15.22 -12.62 -14.21
C GLU A 376 -14.63 -12.73 -12.79
N ASP A 377 -13.33 -13.03 -12.67
CA ASP A 377 -12.64 -13.10 -11.36
C ASP A 377 -12.79 -11.81 -10.54
N ILE A 378 -12.74 -10.65 -11.22
CA ILE A 378 -12.86 -9.35 -10.56
C ILE A 378 -14.30 -9.09 -10.15
N THR A 379 -15.27 -9.49 -10.98
CA THR A 379 -16.70 -9.39 -10.66
C THR A 379 -17.02 -10.21 -9.40
N ASP A 380 -16.65 -11.49 -9.40
CA ASP A 380 -16.89 -12.41 -8.28
C ASP A 380 -16.24 -11.91 -6.98
N PHE A 381 -15.02 -11.37 -7.09
CA PHE A 381 -14.33 -10.76 -5.96
C PHE A 381 -15.12 -9.60 -5.38
N VAL A 382 -15.60 -8.67 -6.22
CA VAL A 382 -16.36 -7.51 -5.76
C VAL A 382 -17.66 -7.95 -5.10
N GLU A 383 -18.44 -8.82 -5.75
CA GLU A 383 -19.69 -9.34 -5.22
C GLU A 383 -19.52 -10.01 -3.86
N SER A 384 -18.47 -10.81 -3.67
CA SER A 384 -18.18 -11.48 -2.40
C SER A 384 -17.96 -10.53 -1.21
N MET A 385 -17.57 -9.28 -1.47
CA MET A 385 -17.26 -8.28 -0.46
C MET A 385 -18.35 -7.24 -0.26
N MET A 386 -19.29 -7.08 -1.21
CA MET A 386 -20.27 -6.00 -1.20
C MET A 386 -21.09 -5.96 0.09
N GLN A 387 -21.69 -7.08 0.48
CA GLN A 387 -22.56 -7.11 1.66
C GLN A 387 -21.81 -6.75 2.97
N PRO A 388 -20.66 -7.36 3.30
CA PRO A 388 -19.85 -6.94 4.46
C PRO A 388 -19.47 -5.46 4.45
N VAL A 389 -19.10 -4.90 3.29
CA VAL A 389 -18.68 -3.50 3.15
C VAL A 389 -19.86 -2.55 3.39
N LEU A 390 -21.03 -2.86 2.84
CA LEU A 390 -22.24 -2.06 3.05
C LEU A 390 -22.73 -2.08 4.50
N LEU A 391 -22.55 -3.20 5.21
CA LEU A 391 -22.81 -3.26 6.66
C LEU A 391 -21.78 -2.43 7.45
N ALA A 392 -20.50 -2.55 7.09
CA ALA A 392 -19.40 -1.84 7.72
C ALA A 392 -19.48 -0.31 7.55
N MET A 393 -20.16 0.18 6.52
CA MET A 393 -20.40 1.61 6.28
C MET A 393 -21.01 2.29 7.51
N PHE A 394 -21.94 1.62 8.20
CA PHE A 394 -22.63 2.15 9.38
C PHE A 394 -22.01 1.68 10.70
N SER A 395 -20.74 1.25 10.68
CA SER A 395 -20.03 0.83 11.89
C SER A 395 -19.91 1.96 12.92
N LYS A 396 -20.13 1.62 14.20
CA LYS A 396 -19.92 2.53 15.34
C LYS A 396 -18.46 2.96 15.54
N THR A 397 -17.49 2.29 14.89
CA THR A 397 -16.07 2.68 14.91
C THR A 397 -15.73 3.75 13.87
N GLY A 398 -16.69 4.16 13.05
CA GLY A 398 -16.51 5.06 11.92
C GLY A 398 -16.49 4.34 10.57
N SER A 399 -16.77 5.10 9.51
CA SER A 399 -16.97 4.60 8.13
C SER A 399 -15.71 4.63 7.27
N LEU A 400 -14.58 5.16 7.77
CA LEU A 400 -13.38 5.41 6.95
C LEU A 400 -12.81 4.14 6.28
N ASP A 401 -12.74 3.03 7.01
CA ASP A 401 -12.23 1.75 6.48
C ASP A 401 -13.16 1.20 5.38
N ALA A 402 -14.48 1.35 5.55
CA ALA A 402 -15.47 0.97 4.53
C ALA A 402 -15.40 1.89 3.31
N ALA A 403 -15.25 3.21 3.50
CA ALA A 403 -15.07 4.17 2.42
C ALA A 403 -13.83 3.85 1.57
N GLN A 404 -12.71 3.46 2.19
CA GLN A 404 -11.51 3.04 1.47
C GLN A 404 -11.68 1.69 0.76
N ALA A 405 -12.45 0.75 1.33
CA ALA A 405 -12.80 -0.48 0.64
C ALA A 405 -13.64 -0.17 -0.61
N LEU A 406 -14.71 0.63 -0.47
CA LEU A 406 -15.57 1.07 -1.57
C LEU A 406 -14.78 1.79 -2.66
N GLN A 407 -13.85 2.68 -2.29
CA GLN A 407 -12.96 3.35 -3.25
C GLN A 407 -12.21 2.33 -4.13
N ASN A 408 -11.60 1.32 -3.53
CA ASN A 408 -10.83 0.33 -4.27
C ASN A 408 -11.73 -0.63 -5.07
N LEU A 409 -12.91 -0.99 -4.56
CA LEU A 409 -13.89 -1.81 -5.28
C LEU A 409 -14.47 -1.05 -6.48
N ALA A 410 -14.79 0.25 -6.33
CA ALA A 410 -15.31 1.10 -7.39
C ALA A 410 -14.28 1.42 -8.48
N LEU A 411 -12.97 1.28 -8.21
CA LEU A 411 -11.94 1.31 -9.27
C LEU A 411 -11.99 0.06 -10.16
N MET A 412 -12.58 -1.05 -9.68
CA MET A 412 -12.65 -2.32 -10.38
C MET A 412 -14.01 -2.55 -11.05
N ARG A 413 -15.10 -2.27 -10.33
CA ARG A 413 -16.50 -2.48 -10.76
C ARG A 413 -17.39 -1.34 -10.24
N PRO A 414 -17.31 -0.13 -10.82
CA PRO A 414 -18.16 0.99 -10.41
C PRO A 414 -19.66 0.66 -10.47
N GLU A 415 -20.08 -0.11 -11.47
CA GLU A 415 -21.47 -0.50 -11.73
C GLU A 415 -22.10 -1.36 -10.63
N LEU A 416 -21.29 -2.11 -9.88
CA LEU A 416 -21.77 -2.92 -8.75
C LEU A 416 -21.68 -2.18 -7.41
N VAL A 417 -20.77 -1.21 -7.32
CA VAL A 417 -20.39 -0.59 -6.05
C VAL A 417 -21.13 0.71 -5.81
N ILE A 418 -21.25 1.54 -6.84
CA ILE A 418 -21.78 2.90 -6.70
C ILE A 418 -23.30 2.91 -6.48
N PRO A 419 -24.13 2.17 -7.24
CA PRO A 419 -25.58 2.22 -7.05
C PRO A 419 -26.04 1.87 -5.63
N PRO A 420 -25.55 0.79 -4.98
CA PRO A 420 -25.94 0.49 -3.59
C PRO A 420 -25.51 1.55 -2.57
N VAL A 421 -24.45 2.31 -2.85
CA VAL A 421 -24.04 3.44 -1.99
C VAL A 421 -24.95 4.64 -2.22
N LEU A 422 -25.33 4.93 -3.46
CA LEU A 422 -26.30 5.98 -3.81
C LEU A 422 -27.67 5.71 -3.20
N GLU A 423 -28.18 4.47 -3.31
CA GLU A 423 -29.45 4.02 -2.71
C GLU A 423 -29.50 4.25 -1.20
N LYS A 424 -28.36 4.24 -0.51
CA LYS A 424 -28.25 4.54 0.92
C LYS A 424 -28.00 6.02 1.21
N THR A 425 -27.34 6.72 0.29
CA THR A 425 -26.97 8.13 0.44
C THR A 425 -28.16 9.06 0.25
N TYR A 426 -28.98 8.86 -0.78
CA TYR A 426 -30.14 9.72 -1.02
C TYR A 426 -31.12 9.76 0.16
N PRO A 427 -31.53 8.61 0.76
CA PRO A 427 -32.34 8.63 1.96
C PRO A 427 -31.64 9.30 3.15
N ALA A 428 -30.33 9.08 3.33
CA ALA A 428 -29.56 9.68 4.43
C ALA A 428 -29.42 11.21 4.31
N LEU A 429 -29.51 11.77 3.10
CA LEU A 429 -29.56 13.21 2.84
C LEU A 429 -30.94 13.83 3.15
N GLU A 430 -32.00 13.03 3.08
CA GLU A 430 -33.37 13.49 3.32
C GLU A 430 -33.79 13.32 4.79
N THR A 431 -33.26 12.32 5.49
CA THR A 431 -33.66 12.03 6.89
C THR A 431 -33.04 13.00 7.88
N LEU A 432 -33.88 13.54 8.78
CA LEU A 432 -33.45 14.42 9.88
C LEU A 432 -33.19 13.66 11.19
N THR A 433 -33.58 12.39 11.27
CA THR A 433 -33.57 11.59 12.51
C THR A 433 -32.32 10.75 12.71
N GLU A 434 -31.52 10.51 11.66
CA GLU A 434 -30.38 9.58 11.67
C GLU A 434 -29.06 10.22 11.21
N PRO A 435 -28.53 11.23 11.94
CA PRO A 435 -27.37 12.03 11.49
C PRO A 435 -26.08 11.20 11.30
N HIS A 436 -25.95 10.09 12.01
CA HIS A 436 -24.82 9.16 11.87
C HIS A 436 -24.80 8.47 10.49
N GLN A 437 -25.95 8.29 9.83
CA GLN A 437 -26.03 7.71 8.50
C GLN A 437 -25.57 8.71 7.43
N LEU A 438 -25.92 9.98 7.58
CA LEU A 438 -25.47 11.05 6.69
C LEU A 438 -23.94 11.15 6.67
N THR A 439 -23.32 11.24 7.85
CA THR A 439 -21.86 11.33 7.95
C THR A 439 -21.15 10.08 7.38
N ALA A 440 -21.72 8.90 7.62
CA ALA A 440 -21.22 7.64 7.07
C ALA A 440 -21.29 7.59 5.54
N THR A 441 -22.45 7.89 4.97
CA THR A 441 -22.70 7.83 3.52
C THR A 441 -21.91 8.89 2.76
N LEU A 442 -21.82 10.13 3.26
CA LEU A 442 -20.97 11.18 2.65
C LEU A 442 -19.49 10.79 2.61
N SER A 443 -18.97 10.21 3.69
CA SER A 443 -17.60 9.68 3.74
C SER A 443 -17.36 8.58 2.69
N CYS A 444 -18.32 7.66 2.54
CA CYS A 444 -18.25 6.63 1.51
C CYS A 444 -18.37 7.20 0.09
N MET A 445 -19.21 8.21 -0.13
CA MET A 445 -19.32 8.91 -1.41
C MET A 445 -18.04 9.65 -1.79
N ILE A 446 -17.34 10.27 -0.83
CA ILE A 446 -16.01 10.85 -1.06
C ILE A 446 -15.04 9.77 -1.58
N GLY A 447 -15.09 8.57 -1.00
CA GLY A 447 -14.27 7.43 -1.43
C GLY A 447 -14.52 7.03 -2.89
N VAL A 448 -15.77 7.05 -3.34
CA VAL A 448 -16.16 6.65 -4.72
C VAL A 448 -16.25 7.82 -5.70
N ALA A 449 -16.05 9.07 -5.25
CA ALA A 449 -16.26 10.29 -6.04
C ALA A 449 -15.55 10.26 -7.39
N ARG A 450 -14.27 9.85 -7.41
CA ARG A 450 -13.50 9.73 -8.67
C ARG A 450 -14.13 8.75 -9.65
N SER A 451 -14.58 7.58 -9.19
CA SER A 451 -15.22 6.59 -10.03
C SER A 451 -16.62 7.02 -10.48
N LEU A 452 -17.33 7.79 -9.65
CA LEU A 452 -18.64 8.36 -9.99
C LEU A 452 -18.53 9.38 -11.12
N VAL A 453 -17.64 10.38 -10.97
CA VAL A 453 -17.52 11.49 -11.93
C VAL A 453 -16.75 11.16 -13.19
N SER A 454 -15.91 10.11 -13.19
CA SER A 454 -15.08 9.80 -14.37
C SER A 454 -15.93 9.48 -15.59
N GLY A 455 -17.14 8.92 -15.42
CA GLY A 455 -17.96 8.42 -16.52
C GLY A 455 -17.24 7.30 -17.26
N GLY A 456 -17.78 6.08 -17.22
CA GLY A 456 -17.10 4.92 -17.82
C GLY A 456 -18.01 4.15 -18.75
N GLN A 457 -17.42 3.28 -19.58
CA GLN A 457 -18.21 2.31 -20.37
C GLN A 457 -19.12 1.44 -19.49
N ARG A 458 -18.76 1.25 -18.21
CA ARG A 458 -19.49 0.37 -17.28
C ARG A 458 -20.54 1.08 -16.45
N PHE A 459 -20.35 2.38 -16.18
CA PHE A 459 -21.31 3.18 -15.44
C PHE A 459 -21.37 4.59 -16.04
N PRO A 460 -22.02 4.75 -17.21
CA PRO A 460 -22.08 6.03 -17.92
C PRO A 460 -22.90 7.09 -17.18
N GLU A 461 -23.95 6.68 -16.48
CA GLU A 461 -24.88 7.53 -15.74
C GLU A 461 -24.29 8.13 -14.45
N GLY A 462 -23.16 7.64 -13.95
CA GLY A 462 -22.59 8.09 -12.67
C GLY A 462 -22.44 9.61 -12.50
N PRO A 463 -21.90 10.33 -13.49
CA PRO A 463 -21.75 11.78 -13.42
C PRO A 463 -23.07 12.56 -13.25
N THR A 464 -24.22 12.04 -13.72
CA THR A 464 -25.52 12.75 -13.60
C THR A 464 -25.95 12.93 -12.15
N HIS A 465 -25.49 12.05 -11.25
CA HIS A 465 -25.77 12.13 -9.82
C HIS A 465 -24.96 13.22 -9.08
N MET A 466 -23.90 13.75 -9.68
CA MET A 466 -23.00 14.69 -9.01
C MET A 466 -23.73 15.94 -8.51
N LEU A 467 -24.41 16.66 -9.40
CA LEU A 467 -25.07 17.92 -9.06
C LEU A 467 -26.24 17.71 -8.08
N PRO A 468 -27.15 16.72 -8.29
CA PRO A 468 -28.18 16.40 -7.30
C PRO A 468 -27.61 16.14 -5.91
N LEU A 469 -26.50 15.40 -5.80
CA LEU A 469 -25.85 15.14 -4.52
C LEU A 469 -25.24 16.41 -3.90
N LEU A 470 -24.58 17.25 -4.70
CA LEU A 470 -24.02 18.53 -4.25
C LEU A 470 -25.11 19.43 -3.67
N MET A 471 -26.22 19.61 -4.39
CA MET A 471 -27.36 20.43 -3.98
C MET A 471 -28.00 19.88 -2.70
N ARG A 472 -28.25 18.57 -2.63
CA ARG A 472 -28.85 17.92 -1.45
C ARG A 472 -27.92 17.89 -0.24
N ALA A 473 -26.59 17.99 -0.43
CA ALA A 473 -25.62 18.03 0.66
C ALA A 473 -25.50 19.42 1.30
N LEU A 474 -25.97 20.50 0.66
CA LEU A 474 -25.85 21.87 1.19
C LEU A 474 -26.42 22.08 2.61
N PRO A 475 -27.58 21.49 3.00
CA PRO A 475 -28.07 21.52 4.39
C PRO A 475 -27.14 20.81 5.39
N GLY A 476 -26.14 20.09 4.89
CA GLY A 476 -25.01 19.53 5.62
C GLY A 476 -24.11 20.59 6.28
N VAL A 477 -24.06 21.80 5.71
CA VAL A 477 -23.33 22.96 6.27
C VAL A 477 -24.12 23.52 7.44
N ASP A 478 -23.91 22.92 8.60
CA ASP A 478 -24.68 23.16 9.82
C ASP A 478 -23.76 23.65 10.95
N PRO A 479 -23.91 24.88 11.47
CA PRO A 479 -23.10 25.38 12.57
C PRO A 479 -23.30 24.62 13.89
N ASN A 480 -24.41 23.89 14.03
CA ASN A 480 -24.72 23.15 15.25
C ASN A 480 -24.08 21.76 15.31
N ASP A 481 -23.72 21.18 14.16
CA ASP A 481 -23.07 19.87 14.07
C ASP A 481 -21.75 19.98 13.32
N PHE A 482 -20.66 20.16 14.09
CA PHE A 482 -19.31 20.26 13.55
C PHE A 482 -18.90 19.03 12.71
N SER A 483 -19.32 17.83 13.10
CA SER A 483 -18.92 16.59 12.39
C SER A 483 -19.60 16.50 11.03
N LYS A 484 -20.90 16.80 10.99
CA LYS A 484 -21.70 16.87 9.75
C LYS A 484 -21.21 18.00 8.83
N CYS A 485 -20.89 19.16 9.39
CA CYS A 485 -20.36 20.29 8.64
C CYS A 485 -19.00 19.98 8.00
N MET A 486 -18.07 19.40 8.77
CA MET A 486 -16.74 19.03 8.27
C MET A 486 -16.78 18.00 7.12
N ILE A 487 -17.59 16.95 7.24
CA ILE A 487 -17.69 15.95 6.17
C ILE A 487 -18.39 16.51 4.93
N THR A 488 -19.35 17.42 5.10
CA THR A 488 -20.02 18.11 3.99
C THR A 488 -19.04 19.01 3.24
N PHE A 489 -18.20 19.77 3.94
CA PHE A 489 -17.14 20.56 3.28
C PHE A 489 -16.14 19.68 2.54
N GLN A 490 -15.73 18.56 3.14
CA GLN A 490 -14.84 17.61 2.47
C GLN A 490 -15.50 16.99 1.23
N PHE A 491 -16.80 16.69 1.30
CA PHE A 491 -17.59 16.19 0.18
C PHE A 491 -17.64 17.20 -0.96
N ILE A 492 -18.08 18.42 -0.70
CA ILE A 492 -18.16 19.50 -1.69
C ILE A 492 -16.77 19.77 -2.31
N ALA A 493 -15.73 19.90 -1.48
CA ALA A 493 -14.38 20.14 -1.98
C ALA A 493 -13.85 19.01 -2.87
N THR A 494 -14.18 17.76 -2.56
CA THR A 494 -13.79 16.62 -3.39
C THR A 494 -14.45 16.68 -4.75
N PHE A 495 -15.76 16.96 -4.82
CA PHE A 495 -16.48 17.01 -6.10
C PHE A 495 -16.10 18.22 -6.96
N VAL A 496 -16.00 19.40 -6.37
CA VAL A 496 -15.63 20.65 -7.09
C VAL A 496 -14.19 20.60 -7.62
N THR A 497 -13.29 19.84 -6.99
CA THR A 497 -11.92 19.64 -7.52
C THR A 497 -11.84 18.61 -8.64
N LEU A 498 -12.88 17.79 -8.84
CA LEU A 498 -12.92 16.76 -9.87
C LEU A 498 -13.63 17.21 -11.15
N VAL A 499 -14.51 18.21 -11.07
CA VAL A 499 -15.31 18.69 -12.20
C VAL A 499 -15.20 20.21 -12.33
N PRO A 500 -14.89 20.73 -13.54
CA PRO A 500 -14.89 22.17 -13.78
C PRO A 500 -16.33 22.71 -13.69
N LEU A 501 -16.54 23.70 -12.82
CA LEU A 501 -17.84 24.36 -12.66
C LEU A 501 -18.00 25.46 -13.72
N VAL A 502 -18.28 25.05 -14.95
CA VAL A 502 -18.51 25.96 -16.08
C VAL A 502 -19.90 25.67 -16.65
N ASP A 503 -20.72 26.71 -16.80
CA ASP A 503 -22.01 26.58 -17.48
C ASP A 503 -21.77 26.23 -18.97
N CYS A 504 -22.16 25.01 -19.33
CA CYS A 504 -22.08 24.46 -20.66
C CYS A 504 -23.46 24.20 -21.27
N SER A 505 -24.53 24.79 -20.71
CA SER A 505 -25.91 24.54 -21.13
C SER A 505 -26.19 24.96 -22.59
N SER A 506 -25.52 26.00 -23.08
CA SER A 506 -25.61 26.46 -24.48
C SER A 506 -25.16 25.39 -25.50
N ALA A 507 -24.30 24.46 -25.09
CA ALA A 507 -23.77 23.42 -25.97
C ALA A 507 -24.87 22.51 -26.57
N LEU A 508 -26.03 22.41 -25.92
CA LEU A 508 -27.21 21.69 -26.42
C LEU A 508 -27.71 22.21 -27.76
N HIS A 509 -27.54 23.51 -28.02
CA HIS A 509 -27.98 24.16 -29.26
C HIS A 509 -26.86 24.20 -30.32
N GLU A 510 -25.60 24.13 -29.89
CA GLU A 510 -24.43 24.28 -30.76
C GLU A 510 -23.85 22.94 -31.25
N ARG A 511 -24.05 21.86 -30.49
CA ARG A 511 -23.45 20.54 -30.76
C ARG A 511 -24.48 19.45 -30.97
N THR A 512 -24.37 18.74 -32.09
CA THR A 512 -25.23 17.59 -32.41
C THR A 512 -24.60 16.25 -32.05
N ASP A 513 -23.34 16.23 -31.64
CA ASP A 513 -22.52 15.03 -31.37
C ASP A 513 -22.57 14.54 -29.91
N LEU A 514 -23.45 15.12 -29.08
CA LEU A 514 -23.59 14.77 -27.66
C LEU A 514 -24.41 13.48 -27.47
N THR A 515 -23.92 12.61 -26.58
CA THR A 515 -24.68 11.48 -26.05
C THR A 515 -25.85 11.95 -25.16
N GLU A 516 -26.82 11.08 -24.90
CA GLU A 516 -27.98 11.42 -24.05
C GLU A 516 -27.55 11.85 -22.64
N VAL A 517 -26.59 11.13 -22.05
CA VAL A 517 -26.02 11.46 -20.73
C VAL A 517 -25.30 12.81 -20.77
N GLU A 518 -24.51 13.10 -21.80
CA GLU A 518 -23.85 14.40 -21.94
C GLU A 518 -24.85 15.55 -22.11
N ARG A 519 -25.96 15.33 -22.82
CA ARG A 519 -27.03 16.34 -22.93
C ARG A 519 -27.66 16.64 -21.58
N GLU A 520 -27.98 15.61 -20.79
CA GLU A 520 -28.50 15.78 -19.44
C GLU A 520 -27.52 16.56 -18.56
N MET A 521 -26.23 16.20 -18.60
CA MET A 521 -25.19 16.90 -17.85
C MET A 521 -24.99 18.37 -18.29
N CYS A 522 -24.96 18.63 -19.59
CA CYS A 522 -24.86 20.00 -20.11
C CYS A 522 -26.08 20.82 -19.68
N SER A 523 -27.28 20.25 -19.75
CA SER A 523 -28.49 20.92 -19.27
C SER A 523 -28.40 21.25 -17.77
N ALA A 524 -27.92 20.29 -16.97
CA ALA A 524 -27.77 20.45 -15.52
C ALA A 524 -26.72 21.51 -15.14
N SER A 525 -25.73 21.78 -16.00
CA SER A 525 -24.68 22.76 -15.69
C SER A 525 -25.16 24.21 -15.52
N ALA A 526 -26.37 24.55 -15.98
CA ALA A 526 -26.99 25.86 -15.72
C ALA A 526 -27.23 26.11 -14.22
N GLU A 527 -27.43 25.07 -13.41
CA GLU A 527 -27.66 25.17 -11.97
C GLU A 527 -26.36 25.38 -11.15
N PHE A 528 -25.19 25.45 -11.79
CA PHE A 528 -23.94 25.69 -11.06
C PHE A 528 -23.91 27.07 -10.38
N GLU A 529 -24.52 28.09 -10.99
CA GLU A 529 -24.65 29.41 -10.37
C GLU A 529 -25.49 29.33 -9.09
N ASP A 530 -26.65 28.68 -9.16
CA ASP A 530 -27.54 28.45 -8.01
C ASP A 530 -26.82 27.70 -6.89
N PHE A 531 -26.07 26.65 -7.24
CA PHE A 531 -25.28 25.89 -6.26
C PHE A 531 -24.28 26.79 -5.53
N VAL A 532 -23.51 27.60 -6.25
CA VAL A 532 -22.49 28.48 -5.65
C VAL A 532 -23.16 29.54 -4.76
N LEU A 533 -24.24 30.15 -5.21
CA LEU A 533 -24.99 31.15 -4.42
C LEU A 533 -25.53 30.55 -3.13
N LEU A 534 -26.23 29.41 -3.21
CA LEU A 534 -26.78 28.72 -2.04
C LEU A 534 -25.68 28.25 -1.08
N PHE A 535 -24.56 27.78 -1.60
CA PHE A 535 -23.41 27.41 -0.78
C PHE A 535 -22.83 28.62 -0.03
N MET A 536 -22.71 29.77 -0.69
CA MET A 536 -22.23 31.01 -0.07
C MET A 536 -23.18 31.50 1.02
N ASP A 537 -24.49 31.48 0.78
CA ASP A 537 -25.49 31.85 1.78
C ASP A 537 -25.37 30.99 3.04
N ARG A 538 -25.18 29.68 2.88
CA ARG A 538 -24.94 28.76 3.99
C ARG A 538 -23.66 29.09 4.75
N ILE A 539 -22.59 29.46 4.04
CA ILE A 539 -21.34 29.90 4.67
C ILE A 539 -21.57 31.19 5.47
N TYR A 540 -22.22 32.21 4.90
CA TYR A 540 -22.47 33.47 5.59
C TYR A 540 -23.29 33.29 6.87
N LEU A 541 -24.37 32.49 6.80
CA LEU A 541 -25.17 32.14 7.97
C LEU A 541 -24.33 31.40 9.04
N SER A 542 -23.38 30.57 8.62
CA SER A 542 -22.48 29.87 9.53
C SER A 542 -21.38 30.77 10.13
N GLN A 543 -20.94 31.83 9.42
CA GLN A 543 -19.90 32.75 9.89
C GLN A 543 -20.34 33.59 11.09
N GLU A 544 -21.64 33.86 11.23
CA GLU A 544 -22.19 34.51 12.43
C GLU A 544 -22.05 33.63 13.69
N GLN A 545 -21.79 32.32 13.55
CA GLN A 545 -21.72 31.37 14.66
C GLN A 545 -20.38 30.59 14.75
N ILE A 546 -19.60 30.45 13.68
CA ILE A 546 -18.39 29.61 13.62
C ILE A 546 -17.11 30.46 13.53
N THR A 547 -16.18 30.24 14.46
CA THR A 547 -14.86 30.90 14.52
C THR A 547 -13.89 30.43 13.42
N LEU A 548 -13.03 31.37 12.97
CA LEU A 548 -11.77 31.36 12.18
C LEU A 548 -11.26 30.11 11.39
N VAL A 549 -11.57 28.89 11.82
CA VAL A 549 -11.04 27.62 11.25
C VAL A 549 -11.76 27.23 9.95
N ALA A 550 -13.07 27.47 9.84
CA ALA A 550 -13.83 27.25 8.60
C ALA A 550 -13.34 28.15 7.46
N PHE A 551 -12.88 29.38 7.78
CA PHE A 551 -12.44 30.38 6.82
C PHE A 551 -11.22 29.94 5.99
N LYS A 552 -10.31 29.13 6.55
CA LYS A 552 -9.12 28.65 5.82
C LYS A 552 -9.43 27.55 4.80
N LEU A 553 -10.44 26.72 5.05
CA LEU A 553 -10.93 25.69 4.13
C LEU A 553 -11.72 26.35 2.98
N VAL A 554 -12.56 27.30 3.34
CA VAL A 554 -13.33 28.13 2.41
C VAL A 554 -12.41 28.96 1.49
N ALA A 555 -11.33 29.57 2.03
CA ALA A 555 -10.36 30.33 1.22
C ALA A 555 -9.59 29.47 0.19
N GLY A 556 -9.43 28.16 0.44
CA GLY A 556 -8.85 27.23 -0.53
C GLY A 556 -9.80 26.90 -1.68
N LEU A 557 -11.11 26.78 -1.38
CA LEU A 557 -12.18 26.60 -2.37
C LEU A 557 -12.39 27.83 -3.24
N PHE A 558 -12.34 29.03 -2.64
CA PHE A 558 -12.48 30.30 -3.35
C PHE A 558 -11.48 30.49 -4.49
N ARG A 559 -10.26 29.94 -4.35
CA ARG A 559 -9.24 30.02 -5.40
C ARG A 559 -9.50 29.13 -6.62
N TYR A 560 -10.36 28.12 -6.46
CA TYR A 560 -10.70 27.15 -7.52
C TYR A 560 -12.04 27.45 -8.20
N ILE A 561 -12.88 28.28 -7.58
CA ILE A 561 -14.20 28.67 -8.11
C ILE A 561 -14.11 30.01 -8.87
N ILE A 562 -13.12 30.86 -8.57
CA ILE A 562 -12.99 32.21 -9.15
C ILE A 562 -11.98 32.26 -10.32
N GLU A 563 -11.07 31.30 -10.45
CA GLU A 563 -10.21 31.11 -11.64
C GLU A 563 -10.82 30.06 -12.56
#